data_AF-A0A1A0L1N2-F1
#
_entry.id   AF-A0A1A0L1N2-F1
#
_cell.length_a   1.000
_cell.length_b   1.000
_cell.length_c   1.000
_cell.angle_alpha   90.00
_cell.angle_beta   90.00
_cell.angle_gamma   90.00
#
_symmetry.space_group_name_H-M   'P 1'
#
loop_
_entity.id
_entity.type
_entity.pdbx_description
1 polymer ?
#
loop_
_entity_poly.entity_id
_entity_poly.type
_entity_poly.pdbx_seq_one_letter_code
_entity_poly.pdbx_strand_id
1 'polypeptide(L)'
;METKKDRYATADIPWYWEVMLTRESSAIAAVRACALGTGHGKLPVGVRPLRSTNYLLPGEWTPADEDGILFEFPFPIIIPWSELDF
;
A
#
# COMPACT_ATOMS: atom_id res chain seq x y z
N MET A 1 -12.58 1.24 -2.63
CA MET A 1 -11.13 1.52 -2.44
C MET A 1 -10.75 2.92 -2.89
N GLU A 2 -11.21 3.39 -4.06
CA GLU A 2 -10.84 4.73 -4.56
C GLU A 2 -11.29 5.89 -3.67
N THR A 3 -12.49 5.84 -3.07
CA THR A 3 -12.95 6.88 -2.12
C THR A 3 -12.05 6.99 -0.88
N LYS A 4 -11.49 5.86 -0.41
CA LYS A 4 -10.55 5.85 0.73
C LYS A 4 -9.23 6.52 0.33
N LYS A 5 -8.68 6.14 -0.83
CA LYS A 5 -7.44 6.70 -1.37
C LYS A 5 -7.56 8.22 -1.58
N ASP A 6 -8.67 8.67 -2.14
CA ASP A 6 -8.94 10.10 -2.35
C ASP A 6 -9.03 10.87 -1.03
N ARG A 7 -9.71 10.30 -0.02
CA ARG A 7 -9.81 10.91 1.31
C ARG A 7 -8.46 11.03 1.99
N TYR A 8 -7.63 10.00 1.92
CA TYR A 8 -6.29 9.99 2.53
C TYR A 8 -5.33 10.93 1.79
N ALA A 9 -5.43 10.99 0.46
CA ALA A 9 -4.65 11.92 -0.34
C ALA A 9 -5.02 13.39 -0.07
N THR A 10 -6.31 13.69 0.11
CA THR A 10 -6.78 15.03 0.51
C THR A 10 -6.26 15.42 1.90
N ALA A 11 -6.04 14.43 2.77
CA ALA A 11 -5.47 14.62 4.10
C ALA A 11 -3.93 14.60 4.12
N ASP A 12 -3.27 14.58 2.96
CA ASP A 12 -1.80 14.56 2.80
C ASP A 12 -1.11 13.43 3.58
N ILE A 13 -1.75 12.26 3.68
CA ILE A 13 -1.16 11.11 4.38
C ILE A 13 -0.07 10.50 3.49
N PRO A 14 1.23 10.58 3.86
CA PRO A 14 2.29 10.17 2.96
C PRO A 14 2.39 8.66 2.80
N TRP A 15 2.00 7.90 3.82
CA TRP A 15 2.06 6.44 3.85
C TRP A 15 0.89 5.87 4.63
N TYR A 16 0.33 4.77 4.15
CA TYR A 16 -0.55 3.91 4.94
C TYR A 16 -0.38 2.46 4.53
N TRP A 17 -0.77 1.55 5.41
CA TRP A 17 -0.71 0.12 5.19
C TRP A 17 -2.12 -0.45 5.09
N GLU A 18 -2.31 -1.43 4.21
CA GLU A 18 -3.55 -2.20 4.13
C GLU A 18 -3.27 -3.65 4.50
N VAL A 19 -4.04 -4.17 5.44
CA VAL A 19 -4.05 -5.60 5.80
C VAL A 19 -5.33 -6.18 5.25
N MET A 20 -5.20 -7.12 4.33
CA MET A 20 -6.29 -7.90 3.76
C MET A 20 -6.38 -9.20 4.53
N LEU A 21 -7.57 -9.55 5.02
CA LEU A 21 -7.81 -10.79 5.72
C LEU A 21 -8.53 -11.78 4.80
N THR A 22 -8.25 -13.06 4.99
CA THR A 22 -9.06 -14.14 4.45
C THR A 22 -10.44 -14.08 5.09
N ARG A 23 -11.48 -14.41 4.33
CA ARG A 23 -12.86 -14.34 4.81
C ARG A 23 -13.18 -15.40 5.86
N GLU A 24 -12.45 -16.52 5.83
CA GLU A 24 -12.86 -17.77 6.48
C GLU A 24 -12.16 -17.95 7.83
N SER A 25 -10.86 -17.65 7.89
CA SER A 25 -10.06 -17.79 9.11
C SER A 25 -9.68 -16.46 9.74
N SER A 26 -10.01 -15.32 9.12
CA SER A 26 -9.47 -14.00 9.51
C SER A 26 -7.94 -13.93 9.52
N ALA A 27 -7.26 -14.94 8.97
CA ALA A 27 -5.82 -14.93 8.77
C ALA A 27 -5.44 -13.85 7.75
N ILE A 28 -4.24 -13.31 7.88
CA ILE A 28 -3.74 -12.28 6.97
C ILE A 28 -3.53 -12.90 5.58
N ALA A 29 -4.30 -12.42 4.59
CA ALA A 29 -4.21 -12.82 3.19
C ALA A 29 -3.14 -12.02 2.43
N ALA A 30 -3.03 -10.73 2.72
CA ALA A 30 -2.01 -9.87 2.13
C ALA A 30 -1.78 -8.63 3.00
N VAL A 31 -0.56 -8.11 2.96
CA VAL A 31 -0.19 -6.81 3.49
C VAL A 31 0.32 -5.94 2.35
N ARG A 32 -0.10 -4.69 2.30
CA ARG A 32 0.22 -3.74 1.24
C ARG A 32 0.72 -2.43 1.83
N ALA A 33 1.85 -1.93 1.32
CA ALA A 33 2.31 -0.58 1.60
C ALA A 33 1.81 0.35 0.50
N CYS A 34 1.15 1.44 0.88
CA CYS A 34 0.66 2.46 -0.04
C CYS A 34 1.37 3.80 0.23
N ALA A 35 2.07 4.32 -0.77
CA ALA A 35 2.82 5.58 -0.69
C ALA A 35 2.15 6.69 -1.51
N LEU A 36 2.04 7.89 -0.96
CA LEU A 36 1.50 9.04 -1.68
C LEU A 36 2.47 9.44 -2.79
N GLY A 37 2.03 9.36 -4.04
CA GLY A 37 2.81 9.79 -5.19
C GLY A 37 2.92 11.31 -5.21
N THR A 38 4.15 11.82 -5.17
CA THR A 38 4.48 13.26 -5.15
C THR A 38 4.42 13.93 -6.52
N GLY A 39 3.89 13.25 -7.54
CA GLY A 39 3.77 13.79 -8.89
C GLY A 39 2.86 12.99 -9.81
N HIS A 40 2.58 13.58 -10.97
CA HIS A 40 1.90 12.90 -12.06
C HIS A 40 2.89 12.05 -12.86
N GLY A 41 2.54 10.81 -13.14
CA GLY A 41 3.19 10.05 -14.21
C GLY A 41 3.18 10.85 -15.51
N LYS A 42 4.10 10.56 -16.44
CA LYS A 42 4.18 11.28 -17.72
C LYS A 42 2.87 11.11 -18.50
N LEU A 43 2.04 12.16 -18.52
CA LEU A 43 0.79 12.17 -19.27
C LEU A 43 1.05 12.65 -20.71
N PRO A 44 0.36 12.07 -21.72
CA PRO A 44 0.38 12.58 -23.07
C PRO A 44 -0.10 14.05 -23.14
N VAL A 45 0.35 14.76 -24.17
CA VAL A 45 -0.06 16.16 -24.40
C VAL A 45 -1.58 16.26 -24.49
N GLY A 46 -2.17 17.21 -23.77
CA GLY A 46 -3.62 17.43 -23.71
C GLY A 46 -4.37 16.58 -22.69
N VAL A 47 -3.73 15.61 -22.03
CA VAL A 47 -4.36 14.80 -20.97
C VAL A 47 -4.17 15.48 -19.62
N ARG A 48 -5.27 15.71 -18.90
CA ARG A 48 -5.25 16.13 -17.49
C ARG A 48 -5.54 14.95 -16.58
N PRO A 49 -4.82 14.80 -15.47
CA PRO A 49 -5.09 13.74 -14.52
C PRO A 49 -6.46 13.94 -13.88
N LEU A 50 -7.20 12.86 -13.72
CA LEU A 50 -8.48 12.87 -12.99
C LEU A 50 -8.29 13.19 -11.49
N ARG A 51 -7.12 12.85 -10.94
CA ARG A 51 -6.74 13.12 -9.54
C ARG A 51 -5.33 13.70 -9.49
N SER A 52 -5.18 14.81 -8.75
CA SER A 52 -3.91 15.50 -8.53
C SER A 52 -2.87 14.65 -7.78
N THR A 53 -3.34 13.69 -6.99
CA THR A 53 -2.51 12.87 -6.12
C THR A 53 -2.99 11.43 -6.14
N ASN A 54 -2.09 10.47 -6.25
CA ASN A 54 -2.42 9.05 -6.32
C ASN A 54 -1.49 8.24 -5.42
N TYR A 55 -1.98 7.13 -4.87
CA TYR A 55 -1.13 6.22 -4.09
C TYR A 55 -0.49 5.17 -4.99
N LEU A 56 0.82 5.02 -4.84
CA LEU A 56 1.62 3.94 -5.40
C LEU A 56 1.59 2.75 -4.45
N LEU A 57 1.78 1.53 -4.98
CA LEU A 57 1.90 0.29 -4.21
C LEU A 57 3.37 -0.18 -4.26
N PRO A 58 4.28 0.41 -3.47
CA PRO A 58 5.69 0.04 -3.47
C PRO A 58 5.99 -1.33 -2.85
N GLY A 59 5.04 -1.97 -2.17
CA GLY A 59 5.21 -3.30 -1.60
C GLY A 59 3.88 -4.02 -1.39
N GLU A 60 3.90 -5.31 -1.66
CA GLU A 60 2.83 -6.27 -1.39
C GLU A 60 3.48 -7.56 -0.90
N TRP A 61 2.95 -8.11 0.19
CA TRP A 61 3.41 -9.35 0.80
C TRP A 61 2.22 -10.24 1.11
N THR A 62 2.45 -11.54 1.00
CA THR A 62 1.47 -12.61 1.15
C THR A 62 2.05 -13.73 2.03
N PRO A 63 1.25 -14.71 2.48
CA PRO A 63 1.76 -15.86 3.20
C PRO A 63 2.80 -16.70 2.45
N ALA A 64 2.94 -16.50 1.14
CA ALA A 64 3.96 -17.18 0.34
C ALA A 64 5.34 -16.50 0.41
N ASP A 65 5.42 -15.29 0.97
CA ASP A 65 6.66 -14.55 1.14
C ASP A 65 7.37 -15.01 2.43
N GLU A 66 8.28 -15.99 2.29
CA GLU A 66 8.95 -16.67 3.43
C GLU A 66 9.74 -15.72 4.35
N ASP A 67 10.33 -14.67 3.78
CA ASP A 67 11.07 -13.64 4.52
C ASP A 67 10.14 -12.65 5.26
N GLY A 68 8.83 -12.74 5.03
CA GLY A 68 7.83 -11.83 5.60
C GLY A 68 7.88 -10.43 4.97
N ILE A 69 7.52 -9.43 5.78
CA ILE A 69 7.57 -8.02 5.36
C ILE A 69 8.98 -7.51 5.57
N LEU A 70 9.70 -7.28 4.47
CA LEU A 70 10.95 -6.53 4.45
C LEU A 70 10.78 -5.27 3.62
N PHE A 71 10.78 -4.11 4.28
CA PHE A 71 10.57 -2.83 3.61
C PHE A 71 11.36 -1.72 4.28
N GLU A 72 12.21 -1.01 3.52
CA GLU A 72 13.16 -0.03 4.08
C GLU A 72 12.57 1.39 4.23
N PHE A 73 11.38 1.64 3.67
CA PHE A 73 10.73 2.94 3.64
C PHE A 73 9.35 2.90 4.30
N PRO A 74 8.78 4.02 4.76
CA PRO A 74 9.46 5.27 5.09
C PRO A 74 10.47 5.13 6.25
N PHE A 75 10.44 4.00 6.95
CA PHE A 75 11.42 3.53 7.93
C PHE A 75 11.52 2.01 7.80
N PRO A 76 12.63 1.39 8.25
CA PRO A 76 12.80 -0.06 8.14
C PRO A 76 11.74 -0.81 8.96
N ILE A 77 10.99 -1.67 8.28
CA ILE A 77 10.04 -2.61 8.85
C ILE A 77 10.48 -4.01 8.43
N ILE A 78 10.75 -4.85 9.42
CA ILE A 78 11.11 -6.25 9.26
C ILE A 78 10.17 -7.04 10.16
N ILE A 79 9.21 -7.75 9.56
CA ILE A 79 8.23 -8.56 10.28
C ILE A 79 8.20 -9.94 9.62
N PRO A 80 8.76 -10.98 10.27
CA PRO A 80 8.64 -12.35 9.79
C PRO A 80 7.17 -12.76 9.68
N TRP A 81 6.83 -13.60 8.69
CA TRP A 81 5.44 -14.01 8.52
C TRP A 81 4.88 -14.78 9.73
N SER A 82 5.74 -15.49 10.47
CA SER A 82 5.37 -16.17 11.72
C SER A 82 4.83 -15.24 12.81
N GLU A 83 5.09 -13.93 12.75
CA GLU A 83 4.51 -12.93 13.67
C GLU A 83 3.17 -12.37 13.19
N LEU A 84 2.76 -12.73 11.97
CA LEU A 84 1.51 -12.32 11.31
C LEU A 84 0.49 -13.48 11.26
N ASP A 85 0.95 -14.71 11.44
CA ASP A 85 0.14 -15.93 11.48
C ASP A 85 -0.56 -16.06 12.85
N PHE A 86 -1.88 -15.86 12.87
CA PHE A 86 -2.75 -15.94 14.06
C PHE A 86 -4.03 -16.73 13.77
#